data_AF-A0A2T4ISI6-F1
#
_entry.id   AF-A0A2T4ISI6-F1
#
_cell.length_a   1.000
_cell.length_b   1.000
_cell.length_c   1.000
_cell.angle_alpha   90.00
_cell.angle_beta   90.00
_cell.angle_gamma   90.00
#
_symmetry.space_group_name_H-M   'P 1'
#
loop_
_entity.id
_entity.type
_entity.pdbx_description
1 polymer ?
#
loop_
_entity_poly.entity_id
_entity_poly.type
_entity_poly.pdbx_seq_one_letter_code
_entity_poly.pdbx_strand_id
1 'polypeptide(L)' 'MDDDTQDHARKMREKTSLASALAAETGITVDQAVDLIAMIGTDRNSLLREARILKTRSGQPLS' A
#
# COMPACT_ATOMS: atom_id res chain seq x y z
N MET A 1 16.83 3.96 25.99
CA MET A 1 17.34 3.63 24.65
C MET A 1 16.11 3.52 23.78
N ASP A 2 15.81 4.62 23.10
CA ASP A 2 14.49 5.00 22.58
C ASP A 2 14.50 5.01 21.05
N ASP A 3 15.51 4.35 20.46
CA ASP A 3 15.78 4.32 19.02
C ASP A 3 14.78 3.44 18.25
N ASP A 4 14.42 2.26 18.78
CA ASP A 4 13.51 1.32 18.10
C ASP A 4 12.09 1.87 17.91
N THR A 5 11.60 2.70 18.83
CA THR A 5 10.24 3.25 18.76
C THR A 5 10.14 4.35 17.69
N GLN A 6 11.23 5.10 17.50
CA GLN A 6 11.28 6.19 16.53
C GLN A 6 11.40 5.66 15.09
N ASP A 7 12.16 4.59 14.87
CA ASP A 7 12.27 3.91 13.57
C ASP A 7 10.92 3.30 13.15
N HIS A 8 10.20 2.71 14.11
CA HIS A 8 8.88 2.12 13.84
C HIS A 8 7.84 3.17 13.44
N ALA A 9 7.80 4.30 14.16
CA ALA A 9 6.90 5.41 13.83
C ALA A 9 7.20 6.01 12.45
N ARG A 10 8.49 6.13 12.10
CA ARG A 10 8.92 6.65 10.79
C ARG A 10 8.53 5.70 9.65
N LYS A 11 8.81 4.40 9.80
CA LYS A 11 8.40 3.36 8.85
C LYS A 11 6.90 3.28 8.66
N MET A 12 6.11 3.44 9.74
CA MET A 12 4.66 3.47 9.62
C MET A 12 4.18 4.68 8.80
N ARG A 13 4.74 5.86 9.04
CA ARG A 13 4.38 7.09 8.30
C ARG A 13 4.74 6.99 6.81
N GLU A 14 5.89 6.39 6.51
CA GLU A 14 6.33 6.11 5.13
C GLU A 14 5.42 5.08 4.45
N LYS A 15 5.03 4.00 5.16
CA LYS A 15 4.07 3.01 4.66
C LYS A 15 2.70 3.61 4.36
N THR A 16 2.16 4.47 5.24
CA THR A 16 0.87 5.13 5.01
C THR A 16 0.90 6.06 3.79
N SER A 17 2.02 6.75 3.59
CA SER A 17 2.22 7.64 2.45
C SER A 17 2.31 6.86 1.14
N LEU A 18 3.06 5.76 1.14
CA LEU A 18 3.15 4.85 -0.01
C LEU A 18 1.78 4.21 -0.33
N ALA A 19 1.04 3.75 0.69
CA ALA A 19 -0.28 3.17 0.53
C ALA A 19 -1.28 4.16 -0.09
N SER A 20 -1.26 5.42 0.37
CA SER A 20 -2.12 6.48 -0.16
C SER A 20 -1.80 6.80 -1.62
N ALA A 21 -0.51 6.88 -1.97
CA ALA A 21 -0.08 7.08 -3.35
C ALA A 21 -0.50 5.91 -4.25
N LEU A 22 -0.34 4.67 -3.77
CA LEU A 22 -0.72 3.46 -4.51
C LEU A 22 -2.24 3.42 -4.76
N ALA A 23 -3.02 3.73 -3.73
CA ALA A 23 -4.48 3.81 -3.81
C ALA A 23 -4.94 4.84 -4.85
N ALA A 24 -4.36 6.05 -4.82
CA ALA A 24 -4.68 7.10 -5.79
C ALA A 24 -4.30 6.71 -7.24
N GLU A 25 -3.16 6.05 -7.42
CA GLU A 25 -2.63 5.74 -8.76
C GLU A 25 -3.28 4.51 -9.40
N THR A 26 -3.74 3.55 -8.58
CA THR A 26 -4.32 2.28 -9.07
C THR A 26 -5.84 2.26 -8.93
N GLY A 27 -6.40 3.05 -8.02
CA GLY A 27 -7.82 3.10 -7.71
C GLY A 27 -8.28 2.00 -6.75
N ILE A 28 -7.37 1.36 -6.02
CA ILE A 28 -7.71 0.47 -4.90
C ILE A 28 -7.85 1.27 -3.60
N THR A 29 -8.37 0.66 -2.54
CA THR A 29 -8.45 1.32 -1.23
C THR A 29 -7.09 1.38 -0.52
N VAL A 30 -6.92 2.34 0.39
CA VAL A 30 -5.69 2.48 1.20
C VAL A 30 -5.43 1.20 2.01
N ASP A 31 -6.48 0.56 2.53
CA ASP A 31 -6.38 -0.69 3.28
C ASP A 31 -5.78 -1.83 2.42
N GLN A 32 -6.30 -2.00 1.20
CA GLN A 32 -5.75 -2.95 0.22
C GLN A 32 -4.30 -2.63 -0.15
N ALA A 33 -3.95 -1.34 -0.25
CA ALA A 33 -2.58 -0.93 -0.52
C ALA A 33 -1.64 -1.22 0.66
N VAL A 34 -2.09 -1.04 1.91
CA VAL A 34 -1.33 -1.40 3.11
C VAL A 34 -1.10 -2.91 3.17
N ASP A 35 -2.14 -3.71 2.88
CA ASP A 35 -2.05 -5.17 2.87
C ASP A 35 -1.06 -5.66 1.79
N LEU A 36 -1.12 -5.08 0.59
CA LEU A 36 -0.14 -5.32 -0.47
C LEU A 36 1.28 -4.96 0.00
N ILE A 37 1.49 -3.79 0.59
CA ILE A 37 2.81 -3.37 1.09
C ILE A 37 3.31 -4.31 2.19
N ALA A 38 2.42 -4.85 3.03
CA ALA A 38 2.78 -5.83 4.05
C ALA A 38 3.14 -7.20 3.44
N MET A 39 2.47 -7.61 2.35
CA MET A 39 2.62 -8.93 1.74
C MET A 39 3.81 -9.03 0.78
N ILE A 40 4.02 -8.03 -0.07
CA ILE A 40 5.07 -8.02 -1.12
C ILE A 40 6.20 -7.01 -0.85
N GLY A 41 6.05 -6.16 0.17
CA GLY A 41 7.04 -5.13 0.52
C GLY A 41 6.80 -3.79 -0.17
N THR A 42 7.82 -2.94 -0.22
CA THR A 42 7.71 -1.55 -0.73
C THR A 42 8.14 -1.40 -2.19
N ASP A 43 8.30 -2.50 -2.94
CA ASP A 43 8.70 -2.44 -4.35
C ASP A 43 7.54 -1.92 -5.21
N ARG A 44 7.71 -0.72 -5.76
CA ARG A 44 6.65 0.01 -6.47
C ARG A 44 6.14 -0.73 -7.70
N ASN A 45 7.02 -1.40 -8.44
CA ASN A 45 6.64 -2.05 -9.70
C ASN A 45 5.80 -3.31 -9.43
N SER A 46 6.19 -4.06 -8.40
CA SER A 46 5.44 -5.22 -7.89
C SER A 46 4.09 -4.80 -7.32
N LEU A 47 4.07 -3.72 -6.52
CA LEU A 47 2.84 -3.17 -5.93
C LEU A 47 1.83 -2.71 -6.99
N LEU A 48 2.29 -1.99 -8.03
CA LEU A 48 1.40 -1.53 -9.10
C LEU A 48 0.81 -2.69 -9.91
N ARG A 49 1.61 -3.73 -10.17
CA ARG A 49 1.15 -4.92 -10.88
C ARG A 49 0.05 -5.62 -10.08
N GLU A 50 0.32 -5.91 -8.81
CA GLU A 50 -0.64 -6.59 -7.96
C GLU A 50 -1.89 -5.73 -7.70
N ALA A 51 -1.75 -4.42 -7.50
CA ALA A 51 -2.88 -3.52 -7.34
C ALA A 51 -3.80 -3.47 -8.58
N ARG A 52 -3.23 -3.48 -9.80
CA ARG A 52 -4.03 -3.57 -11.04
C ARG A 52 -4.77 -4.90 -11.17
N ILE A 53 -4.09 -5.99 -10.80
CA ILE A 53 -4.68 -7.33 -10.78
C ILE A 53 -5.80 -7.37 -9.74
N LEU A 54 -5.56 -6.81 -8.55
CA LEU A 54 -6.52 -6.72 -7.45
C LEU A 54 -7.77 -5.98 -7.92
N LYS A 55 -7.63 -4.79 -8.52
CA LYS A 55 -8.76 -4.01 -9.07
C LYS A 55 -9.58 -4.80 -10.09
N THR A 56 -8.90 -5.50 -11.01
CA THR A 56 -9.56 -6.31 -12.04
C THR A 56 -10.31 -7.51 -11.42
N ARG A 57 -9.75 -8.13 -10.38
CA ARG A 57 -10.30 -9.31 -9.70
C ARG A 57 -11.39 -8.97 -8.69
N SER A 58 -11.30 -7.81 -8.05
CA SER A 58 -12.30 -7.33 -7.09
C SER A 58 -13.62 -6.96 -7.75
N GLY A 59 -13.67 -6.87 -9.09
CA GLY A 59 -14.91 -6.67 -9.83
C GLY A 59 -15.72 -5.48 -9.33
N GLN A 60 -15.07 -4.45 -8.79
CA GLN A 60 -15.74 -3.37 -8.08
C GLN A 60 -16.36 -2.43 -9.12
N PRO A 61 -17.70 -2.42 -9.30
CA PRO A 61 -18.33 -1.39 -10.07
C PRO A 61 -18.17 -0.08 -9.29
N LEU A 62 -17.62 0.93 -9.95
CA LEU A 62 -17.67 2.30 -9.45
C LEU A 62 -19.15 2.70 -9.41
N SER A 63 -19.74 2.74 -8.22
CA SER A 63 -20.99 3.48 -7.94
C SER A 63 -20.64 4.75 -7.20
#